data_AF-A0A3N5GJQ4-F1
#
_entry.id   AF-A0A3N5GJQ4-F1
#
_cell.length_a   1.000
_cell.length_b   1.000
_cell.length_c   1.000
_cell.angle_alpha   90.00
_cell.angle_beta   90.00
_cell.angle_gamma   90.00
#
_symmetry.space_group_name_H-M   'P 1'
#
loop_
_entity.id
_entity.type
_entity.pdbx_description
1 polymer ?
#
loop_
_entity_poly.entity_id
_entity_poly.type
_entity_poly.pdbx_seq_one_letter_code
_entity_poly.pdbx_strand_id
1 'polypeptide(L)'
;MATRGKTAGLIEEALYGVATDVTRAGDRRWQFVLASGSFVPVQARLTDAWLELTTDVPQTTAFGIDAHSWLRFNAGLDGPVRAVCGLQTERVRLSADLNIEDDGTVVERVAWMCDEIGAALRRCQVEHDLAVSPLAPGQNHTGTDDIERLCAEAGWPAAGGAAGGLRIDLDSGVGPAAYLDRKNSGALRVMVELADVADYSRTSLEAVGLVLLAVSASVRSIKGLLVEREGAECAALATAAPWPNSAAALNRSLSALAVACQAVWREVPALRDESLARAYVERWNLPRSSDNRVVNSNVIKEEHACLQQQ
;
A
#
# COMPACT_ATOMS: atom_id res chain seq x y z
N MET A 1 -1.54 -24.61 -17.86
CA MET A 1 -2.47 -23.66 -18.52
C MET A 1 -3.90 -23.77 -17.99
N ALA A 2 -4.45 -24.97 -17.73
CA ALA A 2 -5.84 -25.13 -17.28
C ALA A 2 -6.21 -24.39 -15.97
N THR A 3 -5.33 -24.38 -14.97
CA THR A 3 -5.54 -23.67 -13.69
C THR A 3 -5.64 -22.16 -13.85
N ARG A 4 -4.87 -21.58 -14.78
CA ARG A 4 -4.84 -20.14 -15.04
C ARG A 4 -6.18 -19.61 -15.60
N GLY A 5 -6.87 -20.40 -16.41
CA GLY A 5 -8.19 -20.02 -16.95
C GLY A 5 -9.29 -20.07 -15.88
N LYS A 6 -9.22 -21.07 -14.99
CA LYS A 6 -10.18 -21.23 -13.90
C LYS A 6 -10.15 -20.03 -12.93
N THR A 7 -8.97 -19.55 -12.56
CA THR A 7 -8.87 -18.43 -11.62
C THR A 7 -9.40 -17.11 -12.19
N ALA A 8 -9.14 -16.83 -13.47
CA ALA A 8 -9.69 -15.63 -14.13
C ALA A 8 -11.23 -15.66 -14.17
N GLY A 9 -11.83 -16.84 -14.39
CA GLY A 9 -13.28 -17.00 -14.34
C GLY A 9 -13.87 -16.76 -12.94
N LEU A 10 -13.20 -17.25 -11.88
CA LEU A 10 -13.63 -16.99 -10.50
C LEU A 10 -13.54 -15.51 -10.11
N ILE A 11 -12.51 -14.80 -10.57
CA ILE A 11 -12.39 -13.36 -10.34
C ILE A 11 -13.51 -12.62 -11.06
N GLU A 12 -13.77 -12.97 -12.32
CA GLU A 12 -14.84 -12.36 -13.11
C GLU A 12 -16.22 -12.60 -12.47
N GLU A 13 -16.51 -13.81 -12.01
CA GLU A 13 -17.72 -14.14 -11.24
C GLU A 13 -17.83 -13.29 -9.97
N ALA A 14 -16.73 -13.17 -9.21
CA ALA A 14 -16.70 -12.35 -8.00
C ALA A 14 -16.97 -10.86 -8.29
N LEU A 15 -16.38 -10.32 -9.37
CA LEU A 15 -16.60 -8.94 -9.80
C LEU A 15 -18.07 -8.70 -10.17
N TYR A 16 -18.70 -9.62 -10.91
CA TYR A 16 -20.14 -9.53 -11.22
C TYR A 16 -21.04 -9.53 -9.96
N GLY A 17 -20.57 -10.10 -8.85
CA GLY A 17 -21.30 -10.10 -7.58
C GLY A 17 -21.30 -8.75 -6.84
N VAL A 18 -20.32 -7.88 -7.09
CA VAL A 18 -20.12 -6.63 -6.33
C VAL A 18 -20.10 -5.35 -7.17
N ALA A 19 -20.19 -5.50 -8.50
CA ALA A 19 -20.06 -4.40 -9.42
C ALA A 19 -21.21 -4.32 -10.43
N THR A 20 -21.46 -3.11 -10.92
CA THR A 20 -22.24 -2.85 -12.12
C THR A 20 -21.28 -2.66 -13.32
N ASP A 21 -21.75 -3.01 -14.52
CA ASP A 21 -21.05 -2.73 -15.78
C ASP A 21 -19.64 -3.31 -15.91
N VAL A 22 -19.44 -4.55 -15.45
CA VAL A 22 -18.16 -5.26 -15.61
C VAL A 22 -17.86 -5.49 -17.09
N THR A 23 -16.79 -4.85 -17.55
CA THR A 23 -16.29 -4.93 -18.92
C THR A 23 -14.88 -5.50 -18.93
N ARG A 24 -14.65 -6.52 -19.77
CA ARG A 24 -13.31 -7.06 -19.96
C ARG A 24 -12.49 -6.14 -20.87
N ALA A 25 -11.48 -5.48 -20.30
CA ALA A 25 -10.59 -4.56 -21.00
C ALA A 25 -9.39 -5.27 -21.67
N GLY A 26 -9.23 -6.57 -21.45
CA GLY A 26 -8.22 -7.40 -22.11
C GLY A 26 -8.08 -8.76 -21.44
N ASP A 27 -7.01 -9.48 -21.79
CA ASP A 27 -6.69 -10.68 -21.01
C ASP A 27 -6.34 -10.27 -19.58
N ARG A 28 -7.01 -10.91 -18.60
CA ARG A 28 -6.80 -10.68 -17.16
C ARG A 28 -6.96 -9.23 -16.70
N ARG A 29 -7.75 -8.45 -17.44
CA ARG A 29 -8.01 -7.03 -17.15
C ARG A 29 -9.50 -6.75 -17.25
N TRP A 30 -10.02 -6.11 -16.22
CA TRP A 30 -11.42 -5.72 -16.14
C TRP A 30 -11.53 -4.26 -15.75
N GLN A 31 -12.62 -3.64 -16.17
CA GLN A 31 -13.05 -2.32 -15.73
C GLN A 31 -14.50 -2.45 -15.29
N PHE A 32 -14.85 -1.85 -14.16
CA PHE A 32 -16.19 -1.97 -13.57
C PHE A 32 -16.51 -0.77 -12.69
N VAL A 33 -17.76 -0.65 -12.28
CA VAL A 33 -18.23 0.37 -11.33
C VAL A 33 -18.77 -0.34 -10.09
N LEU A 34 -18.44 0.13 -8.89
CA LEU A 34 -18.89 -0.54 -7.66
C LEU A 34 -20.39 -0.36 -7.47
N ALA A 35 -21.10 -1.44 -7.14
CA ALA A 35 -22.53 -1.39 -6.84
C ALA A 35 -22.85 -0.57 -5.58
N SER A 36 -21.85 -0.33 -4.72
CA SER A 36 -21.95 0.47 -3.50
C SER A 36 -22.15 1.98 -3.72
N GLY A 37 -22.54 2.41 -4.92
CA GLY A 37 -22.90 3.79 -5.24
C GLY A 37 -21.77 4.74 -5.62
N SER A 38 -20.54 4.22 -5.84
CA SER A 38 -19.46 5.03 -6.40
C SER A 38 -19.50 4.95 -7.92
N PHE A 39 -19.70 6.09 -8.60
CA PHE A 39 -19.63 6.17 -10.07
C PHE A 39 -18.20 6.18 -10.63
N VAL A 40 -17.20 5.99 -9.78
CA VAL A 40 -15.79 6.01 -10.19
C VAL A 40 -15.39 4.65 -10.75
N PRO A 41 -14.90 4.56 -12.00
CA PRO A 41 -14.46 3.30 -12.58
C PRO A 41 -13.27 2.70 -11.84
N VAL A 42 -13.39 1.44 -11.45
CA VAL A 42 -12.31 0.63 -10.88
C VAL A 42 -11.73 -0.26 -11.98
N GLN A 43 -10.40 -0.35 -12.00
CA GLN A 43 -9.66 -1.27 -12.86
C GLN A 43 -9.17 -2.45 -12.03
N ALA A 44 -9.39 -3.67 -12.53
CA ALA A 44 -8.80 -4.89 -12.00
C ALA A 44 -7.76 -5.45 -12.97
N ARG A 45 -6.63 -5.92 -12.44
CA ARG A 45 -5.57 -6.57 -13.22
C ARG A 45 -5.00 -7.75 -12.48
N LEU A 46 -5.05 -8.94 -13.09
CA LEU A 46 -4.39 -10.14 -12.57
C LEU A 46 -3.02 -10.31 -13.23
N THR A 47 -1.95 -10.16 -12.44
CA THR A 47 -0.56 -10.40 -12.84
C THR A 47 0.04 -11.48 -11.96
N ASP A 48 0.50 -12.58 -12.56
CA ASP A 48 0.94 -13.78 -11.84
C ASP A 48 -0.13 -14.31 -10.86
N ALA A 49 0.15 -14.25 -9.56
CA ALA A 49 -0.72 -14.62 -8.45
C ALA A 49 -1.33 -13.41 -7.72
N TRP A 50 -1.30 -12.22 -8.32
CA TRP A 50 -1.76 -10.99 -7.68
C TRP A 50 -2.85 -10.32 -8.50
N LEU A 51 -3.99 -10.12 -7.85
CA LEU A 51 -5.06 -9.26 -8.33
C LEU A 51 -4.85 -7.87 -7.73
N GLU A 52 -4.64 -6.90 -8.61
CA GLU A 52 -4.55 -5.49 -8.28
C GLU A 52 -5.88 -4.81 -8.63
N LEU A 53 -6.44 -4.06 -7.69
CA LEU A 53 -7.53 -3.12 -7.94
C LEU A 53 -7.01 -1.69 -7.84
N THR A 54 -7.31 -0.86 -8.84
CA THR A 54 -6.95 0.57 -8.82
C THR A 54 -8.09 1.44 -9.28
N THR A 55 -8.20 2.64 -8.69
CA THR A 55 -9.15 3.67 -9.12
C THR A 55 -8.55 5.04 -8.91
N ASP A 56 -8.84 5.98 -9.80
CA ASP A 56 -8.50 7.37 -9.60
C ASP A 56 -9.34 7.95 -8.45
N VAL A 57 -8.76 8.89 -7.69
CA VAL A 57 -9.54 9.68 -6.74
C VAL A 57 -10.20 10.84 -7.50
N PRO A 58 -11.51 11.08 -7.35
CA PRO A 58 -12.18 12.22 -7.97
C PRO A 58 -11.47 13.55 -7.62
N GLN A 59 -11.18 14.36 -8.64
CA GLN A 59 -10.47 15.65 -8.51
C GLN A 59 -11.24 16.72 -7.71
N THR A 60 -12.45 16.42 -7.24
CA THR A 60 -13.35 17.37 -6.57
C THR A 60 -12.91 17.77 -5.17
N THR A 61 -11.86 17.17 -4.62
CA THR A 61 -11.29 17.64 -3.36
C THR A 61 -10.23 18.70 -3.63
N ALA A 62 -10.41 19.87 -3.03
CA ALA A 62 -9.51 21.02 -3.09
C ALA A 62 -8.12 20.79 -2.46
N PHE A 63 -7.75 19.53 -2.23
CA PHE A 63 -6.38 19.17 -1.94
C PHE A 63 -5.58 19.30 -3.24
N GLY A 64 -4.95 20.46 -3.44
CA GLY A 64 -3.62 20.40 -4.08
C GLY A 64 -2.85 19.28 -3.40
N ILE A 65 -2.15 18.44 -4.16
CA ILE A 65 -1.49 17.22 -3.66
C ILE A 65 -0.66 17.60 -2.42
N ASP A 66 -1.24 17.43 -1.25
CA ASP A 66 -0.56 17.54 0.04
C ASP A 66 -0.31 16.10 0.41
N ALA A 67 0.88 15.63 0.07
CA ALA A 67 1.24 14.24 0.29
C ALA A 67 1.10 13.87 1.78
N HIS A 68 1.29 14.85 2.68
CA HIS A 68 1.07 14.72 4.11
C HIS A 68 -0.35 14.30 4.48
N SER A 69 -1.37 14.97 3.92
CA SER A 69 -2.78 14.61 4.09
C SER A 69 -3.10 13.19 3.60
N TRP A 70 -2.49 12.76 2.49
CA TRP A 70 -2.66 11.40 1.98
C TRP A 70 -2.00 10.34 2.86
N LEU A 71 -0.88 10.65 3.51
CA LEU A 71 -0.30 9.76 4.51
C LEU A 71 -1.20 9.60 5.75
N ARG A 72 -1.85 10.68 6.21
CA ARG A 72 -2.86 10.59 7.29
C ARG A 72 -4.07 9.78 6.87
N PHE A 73 -4.55 9.98 5.64
CA PHE A 73 -5.62 9.17 5.08
C PHE A 73 -5.28 7.67 5.14
N ASN A 74 -4.07 7.29 4.69
CA ASN A 74 -3.59 5.91 4.75
C ASN A 74 -3.50 5.35 6.18
N ALA A 75 -3.17 6.19 7.16
CA ALA A 75 -3.13 5.78 8.57
C ALA A 75 -4.51 5.31 9.07
N GLY A 76 -5.56 5.99 8.60
CA GLY A 76 -6.95 5.70 8.93
C GLY A 76 -7.58 4.54 8.14
N LEU A 77 -6.88 3.93 7.18
CA LEU A 77 -7.37 2.75 6.46
C LEU A 77 -6.87 1.47 7.14
N ASP A 78 -7.77 0.59 7.54
CA ASP A 78 -7.45 -0.69 8.19
C ASP A 78 -7.24 -1.83 7.19
N GLY A 79 -7.90 -1.74 6.04
CA GLY A 79 -7.80 -2.75 4.98
C GLY A 79 -6.61 -2.58 4.02
N PRO A 80 -6.64 -3.37 2.92
CA PRO A 80 -5.58 -3.51 1.93
C PRO A 80 -5.49 -2.30 1.00
N VAL A 81 -6.49 -1.42 1.09
CA VAL A 81 -6.57 -0.19 0.31
C VAL A 81 -5.58 0.82 0.84
N ARG A 82 -4.97 1.54 -0.10
CA ARG A 82 -4.03 2.62 0.16
C ARG A 82 -4.11 3.66 -0.95
N ALA A 83 -3.95 4.92 -0.57
CA ALA A 83 -3.60 5.99 -1.46
C ALA A 83 -2.14 5.81 -1.91
N VAL A 84 -1.93 5.92 -3.21
CA VAL A 84 -0.63 5.78 -3.87
C VAL A 84 -0.46 6.90 -4.89
N CYS A 85 0.78 7.33 -5.10
CA CYS A 85 1.12 8.33 -6.10
C CYS A 85 2.36 7.81 -6.84
N GLY A 86 2.16 7.18 -7.99
CA GLY A 86 3.26 6.63 -8.75
C GLY A 86 4.11 7.74 -9.36
N LEU A 87 5.42 7.49 -9.52
CA LEU A 87 6.32 8.42 -10.19
C LEU A 87 5.73 8.88 -11.54
N GLN A 88 5.20 7.96 -12.34
CA GLN A 88 4.68 8.26 -13.69
C GLN A 88 3.24 8.81 -13.71
N THR A 89 2.59 8.93 -12.55
CA THR A 89 1.20 9.36 -12.44
C THR A 89 1.15 10.58 -11.56
N GLU A 90 0.83 11.74 -12.15
CA GLU A 90 0.66 13.00 -11.43
C GLU A 90 -0.60 13.01 -10.53
N ARG A 91 -1.31 11.89 -10.43
CA ARG A 91 -2.57 11.77 -9.71
C ARG A 91 -2.48 10.69 -8.66
N VAL A 92 -3.02 11.01 -7.48
CA VAL A 92 -3.24 10.04 -6.42
C VAL A 92 -4.33 9.07 -6.86
N ARG A 93 -4.08 7.80 -6.60
CA ARG A 93 -5.01 6.69 -6.86
C ARG A 93 -5.21 5.89 -5.60
N LEU A 94 -6.34 5.22 -5.48
CA LEU A 94 -6.49 4.14 -4.52
C LEU A 94 -6.03 2.84 -5.18
N SER A 95 -5.29 2.04 -4.44
CA SER A 95 -4.79 0.73 -4.85
C SER A 95 -5.02 -0.29 -3.75
N ALA A 96 -5.38 -1.52 -4.12
CA ALA A 96 -5.40 -2.67 -3.24
C ALA A 96 -4.84 -3.88 -3.98
N ASP A 97 -4.09 -4.72 -3.25
CA ASP A 97 -3.49 -5.94 -3.79
C ASP A 97 -3.99 -7.16 -3.03
N LEU A 98 -4.34 -8.20 -3.79
CA LEU A 98 -4.79 -9.47 -3.28
C LEU A 98 -3.94 -10.60 -3.88
N ASN A 99 -3.26 -11.38 -3.03
CA ASN A 99 -2.64 -12.61 -3.48
C ASN A 99 -3.68 -13.73 -3.51
N ILE A 100 -3.97 -14.23 -4.71
CA ILE A 100 -5.02 -15.24 -4.94
C ILE A 100 -4.63 -16.66 -4.47
N GLU A 101 -3.38 -16.87 -4.07
CA GLU A 101 -2.89 -18.12 -3.51
C GLU A 101 -2.93 -18.16 -1.98
N ASP A 102 -3.20 -17.03 -1.30
CA ASP A 102 -3.45 -17.10 0.15
C ASP A 102 -4.77 -17.83 0.44
N ASP A 103 -4.87 -18.32 1.67
CA ASP A 103 -6.02 -19.06 2.18
C ASP A 103 -7.34 -18.28 2.03
N GLY A 104 -8.44 -19.04 1.95
CA GLY A 104 -9.80 -18.52 1.81
C GLY A 104 -10.32 -18.53 0.37
N THR A 105 -11.57 -18.12 0.19
CA THR A 105 -12.18 -18.11 -1.14
C THR A 105 -11.81 -16.82 -1.87
N VAL A 106 -11.40 -16.93 -3.14
CA VAL A 106 -11.08 -15.77 -3.98
C VAL A 106 -12.29 -14.84 -4.09
N VAL A 107 -13.50 -15.39 -4.15
CA VAL A 107 -14.75 -14.63 -4.29
C VAL A 107 -14.99 -13.72 -3.10
N GLU A 108 -14.95 -14.25 -1.86
CA GLU A 108 -15.16 -13.46 -0.65
C GLU A 108 -14.09 -12.37 -0.49
N ARG A 109 -12.84 -12.70 -0.79
CA ARG A 109 -11.72 -11.76 -0.65
C ARG A 109 -11.78 -10.64 -1.70
N VAL A 110 -12.21 -10.92 -2.93
CA VAL A 110 -12.47 -9.90 -3.95
C VAL A 110 -13.62 -8.99 -3.52
N ALA A 111 -14.72 -9.57 -3.02
CA ALA A 111 -15.85 -8.79 -2.54
C ALA A 111 -15.45 -7.84 -1.41
N TRP A 112 -14.76 -8.37 -0.40
CA TRP A 112 -14.23 -7.56 0.71
C TRP A 112 -13.28 -6.45 0.24
N MET A 113 -12.36 -6.73 -0.68
CA MET A 113 -11.46 -5.71 -1.23
C MET A 113 -12.21 -4.61 -2.01
N CYS A 114 -13.27 -4.97 -2.73
CA CYS A 114 -14.16 -4.01 -3.40
C CYS A 114 -14.93 -3.14 -2.41
N ASP A 115 -15.43 -3.71 -1.32
CA ASP A 115 -16.10 -2.98 -0.24
C ASP A 115 -15.17 -1.96 0.42
N GLU A 116 -13.92 -2.36 0.69
CA GLU A 116 -12.88 -1.48 1.24
C GLU A 116 -12.55 -0.32 0.28
N ILE A 117 -12.46 -0.56 -1.04
CA ILE A 117 -12.27 0.52 -2.02
C ILE A 117 -13.47 1.46 -2.02
N GLY A 118 -14.69 0.92 -1.97
CA GLY A 118 -15.90 1.72 -1.89
C GLY A 118 -15.94 2.59 -0.63
N ALA A 119 -15.53 2.04 0.52
CA ALA A 119 -15.44 2.76 1.78
C ALA A 119 -14.38 3.89 1.71
N ALA A 120 -13.20 3.59 1.18
CA ALA A 120 -12.14 4.59 0.99
C ALA A 120 -12.58 5.72 0.04
N LEU A 121 -13.26 5.41 -1.07
CA LEU A 121 -13.80 6.42 -1.99
C LEU A 121 -14.84 7.32 -1.33
N ARG A 122 -15.77 6.75 -0.55
CA ARG A 122 -16.75 7.55 0.22
C ARG A 122 -16.05 8.47 1.22
N ARG A 123 -15.01 7.97 1.88
CA ARG A 123 -14.20 8.78 2.80
C ARG A 123 -13.55 9.98 2.08
N CYS A 124 -12.97 9.76 0.89
CA CYS A 124 -12.44 10.83 0.06
C CYS A 124 -13.49 11.89 -0.34
N GLN A 125 -14.78 11.54 -0.38
CA GLN A 125 -15.86 12.47 -0.74
C GLN A 125 -16.38 13.28 0.46
N VAL A 126 -16.40 12.67 1.65
CA VAL A 126 -16.97 13.28 2.87
C VAL A 126 -15.97 14.16 3.61
N GLU A 127 -14.70 13.78 3.65
CA GLU A 127 -13.69 14.50 4.43
C GLU A 127 -13.22 15.79 3.70
N HIS A 128 -13.84 16.93 4.03
CA HIS A 128 -13.20 18.26 3.96
C HIS A 128 -12.42 18.60 5.25
N ASP A 129 -12.56 17.78 6.30
CA ASP A 129 -11.81 17.88 7.55
C ASP A 129 -11.30 16.49 7.93
N LEU A 130 -9.99 16.25 7.78
CA LEU A 130 -9.30 14.98 8.07
C LEU A 130 -9.12 14.75 9.59
N ALA A 131 -10.15 14.99 10.39
CA ALA A 131 -10.17 14.54 11.78
C ALA A 131 -10.54 13.05 11.78
N VAL A 132 -9.56 12.19 12.04
CA VAL A 132 -9.68 10.73 12.05
C VAL A 132 -10.80 10.32 13.02
N SER A 133 -11.97 9.96 12.50
CA SER A 133 -13.03 9.34 13.30
C SER A 133 -12.65 7.88 13.57
N PRO A 134 -12.62 7.42 14.84
CA PRO A 134 -12.29 6.05 15.16
C PRO A 134 -13.37 5.10 14.62
N LEU A 135 -12.97 4.16 13.75
CA LEU A 135 -13.83 3.09 13.24
C LEU A 135 -14.11 2.04 14.32
N ALA A 136 -15.23 1.32 14.14
CA ALA A 136 -15.74 0.32 15.07
C ALA A 136 -14.71 -0.80 15.39
N PRO A 137 -14.75 -1.39 16.60
CA PRO A 137 -13.79 -2.41 17.01
C PRO A 137 -13.88 -3.66 16.13
N GLY A 138 -12.75 -4.04 15.53
CA GLY A 138 -12.54 -5.29 14.82
C GLY A 138 -12.39 -6.47 15.79
N GLN A 139 -12.55 -7.68 15.26
CA GLN A 139 -12.55 -8.92 16.03
C GLN A 139 -11.18 -9.18 16.71
N ASN A 140 -11.22 -9.51 18.00
CA ASN A 140 -10.08 -9.74 18.87
C ASN A 140 -9.47 -11.14 18.69
N HIS A 141 -8.51 -11.35 17.78
CA HIS A 141 -7.86 -12.67 17.70
C HIS A 141 -6.37 -12.58 17.35
N THR A 142 -5.53 -12.69 18.39
CA THR A 142 -4.29 -13.49 18.49
C THR A 142 -3.54 -13.07 19.77
N GLY A 143 -3.20 -14.01 20.63
CA GLY A 143 -2.32 -13.77 21.78
C GLY A 143 -0.88 -13.46 21.31
N THR A 144 -0.10 -12.76 22.13
CA THR A 144 1.29 -12.37 21.79
C THR A 144 2.16 -13.58 21.43
N ASP A 145 1.98 -14.70 22.16
CA ASP A 145 2.68 -15.97 21.92
C ASP A 145 2.44 -16.53 20.50
N ASP A 146 1.26 -16.30 19.94
CA ASP A 146 0.93 -16.77 18.59
C ASP A 146 1.67 -15.94 17.53
N ILE A 147 1.89 -14.65 17.80
CA ILE A 147 2.59 -13.75 16.90
C ILE A 147 4.08 -14.06 16.87
N GLU A 148 4.71 -14.26 18.04
CA GLU A 148 6.12 -14.65 18.12
C GLU A 148 6.38 -15.97 17.39
N ARG A 149 5.50 -16.95 17.61
CA ARG A 149 5.55 -18.24 16.90
C ARG A 149 5.45 -18.06 15.39
N LEU A 150 4.46 -17.30 14.92
CA LEU A 150 4.24 -17.07 13.49
C LEU A 150 5.44 -16.34 12.85
N CYS A 151 6.00 -15.36 13.55
CA CYS A 151 7.19 -14.62 13.15
C CYS A 151 8.40 -15.57 13.02
N ALA A 152 8.64 -16.43 14.01
CA ALA A 152 9.70 -17.43 13.97
C ALA A 152 9.52 -18.45 12.83
N GLU A 153 8.31 -18.97 12.63
CA GLU A 153 7.96 -19.88 11.52
C GLU A 153 8.15 -19.23 10.15
N ALA A 154 7.92 -17.92 10.05
CA ALA A 154 8.12 -17.14 8.84
C ALA A 154 9.61 -16.81 8.56
N GLY A 155 10.52 -17.12 9.48
CA GLY A 155 11.94 -16.78 9.38
C GLY A 155 12.32 -15.40 9.90
N TRP A 156 11.40 -14.71 10.60
CA TRP A 156 11.55 -13.35 11.08
C TRP A 156 11.45 -13.31 12.61
N PRO A 157 12.48 -13.71 13.38
CA PRO A 157 12.38 -13.80 14.82
C PRO A 157 11.98 -12.43 15.43
N ALA A 158 10.93 -12.44 16.24
CA ALA A 158 10.50 -11.28 17.01
C ALA A 158 11.18 -11.28 18.38
N ALA A 159 11.56 -10.10 18.85
CA ALA A 159 12.09 -9.89 20.20
C ALA A 159 11.22 -8.88 20.95
N GLY A 160 11.17 -9.00 22.28
CA GLY A 160 10.53 -8.01 23.13
C GLY A 160 11.15 -6.62 22.93
N GLY A 161 10.31 -5.65 22.61
CA GLY A 161 10.66 -4.25 22.42
C GLY A 161 10.36 -3.39 23.65
N ALA A 162 10.74 -2.12 23.56
CA ALA A 162 10.37 -1.13 24.56
C ALA A 162 8.84 -1.00 24.65
N ALA A 163 8.33 -0.70 25.84
CA ALA A 163 6.89 -0.56 26.13
C ALA A 163 6.02 -1.80 25.82
N GLY A 164 6.62 -2.99 25.71
CA GLY A 164 5.89 -4.24 25.52
C GLY A 164 5.45 -4.52 24.08
N GLY A 165 5.93 -3.74 23.10
CA GLY A 165 5.75 -4.06 21.67
C GLY A 165 6.68 -5.17 21.21
N LEU A 166 6.37 -5.83 20.09
CA LEU A 166 7.27 -6.79 19.44
C LEU A 166 8.13 -6.08 18.39
N ARG A 167 9.44 -6.30 18.43
CA ARG A 167 10.42 -5.81 17.45
C ARG A 167 10.83 -6.95 16.51
N ILE A 168 10.84 -6.69 15.21
CA ILE A 168 11.25 -7.63 14.16
C ILE A 168 12.46 -7.01 13.44
N ASP A 169 13.56 -7.75 13.36
CA ASP A 169 14.71 -7.32 12.56
C ASP A 169 14.43 -7.62 11.08
N LEU A 170 14.42 -6.58 10.25
CA LEU A 170 14.28 -6.74 8.82
C LEU A 170 15.69 -6.84 8.25
N ASP A 171 16.13 -8.02 7.79
CA ASP A 171 17.40 -8.42 7.12
C ASP A 171 18.14 -7.36 6.27
N SER A 172 18.42 -6.21 6.86
CA SER A 172 18.95 -5.01 6.22
C SER A 172 20.29 -4.61 6.83
N GLY A 173 20.70 -5.28 7.92
CA GLY A 173 21.99 -5.15 8.60
C GLY A 173 22.23 -3.81 9.30
N VAL A 174 21.70 -2.71 8.77
CA VAL A 174 21.90 -1.32 9.25
C VAL A 174 20.60 -0.50 9.17
N GLY A 175 19.45 -1.15 8.96
CA GLY A 175 18.17 -0.49 8.78
C GLY A 175 17.36 -0.30 10.07
N PRO A 176 16.31 0.54 10.01
CA PRO A 176 15.35 0.65 11.09
C PRO A 176 14.63 -0.69 11.31
N ALA A 177 14.41 -1.04 12.57
CA ALA A 177 13.68 -2.26 12.92
C ALA A 177 12.18 -2.08 12.69
N ALA A 178 11.52 -3.16 12.30
CA ALA A 178 10.08 -3.21 12.29
C ALA A 178 9.54 -3.41 13.70
N TYR A 179 8.33 -2.89 13.94
CA TYR A 179 7.59 -3.15 15.15
C TYR A 179 6.15 -3.51 14.83
N LEU A 180 5.58 -4.33 15.69
CA LEU A 180 4.16 -4.64 15.66
C LEU A 180 3.39 -3.50 16.34
N ASP A 181 2.40 -2.97 15.62
CA ASP A 181 1.46 -1.99 16.14
C ASP A 181 0.04 -2.54 16.12
N ARG A 182 -0.75 -2.18 17.14
CA ARG A 182 -2.15 -2.55 17.26
C ARG A 182 -2.98 -1.28 17.15
N LYS A 183 -3.75 -1.18 16.08
CA LYS A 183 -4.66 -0.05 15.87
C LYS A 183 -5.77 -0.01 16.92
N ASN A 184 -6.44 1.13 17.03
CA ASN A 184 -7.64 1.30 17.87
C ASN A 184 -8.77 0.31 17.50
N SER A 185 -8.85 -0.10 16.23
CA SER A 185 -9.76 -1.14 15.77
C SER A 185 -9.36 -2.56 16.19
N GLY A 186 -8.23 -2.74 16.87
CA GLY A 186 -7.67 -4.04 17.23
C GLY A 186 -6.86 -4.71 16.12
N ALA A 187 -6.90 -4.18 14.90
CA ALA A 187 -6.13 -4.70 13.77
C ALA A 187 -4.62 -4.57 14.02
N LEU A 188 -3.89 -5.66 13.76
CA LEU A 188 -2.43 -5.68 13.84
C LEU A 188 -1.82 -5.25 12.50
N ARG A 189 -0.74 -4.48 12.58
CA ARG A 189 0.11 -4.14 11.44
C ARG A 189 1.58 -4.20 11.82
N VAL A 190 2.44 -4.52 10.86
CA VAL A 190 3.88 -4.35 11.02
C VAL A 190 4.28 -3.05 10.37
N MET A 191 5.14 -2.29 11.03
CA MET A 191 5.58 -0.99 10.53
C MET A 191 7.01 -0.64 10.90
N VAL A 192 7.55 0.31 10.15
CA VAL A 192 8.90 0.83 10.28
C VAL A 192 8.81 2.35 10.26
N GLU A 193 9.25 2.97 11.35
CA GLU A 193 9.41 4.42 11.46
C GLU A 193 10.66 4.86 10.70
N LEU A 194 10.51 5.92 9.91
CA LEU A 194 11.57 6.44 9.06
C LEU A 194 11.99 7.86 9.45
N ALA A 195 11.06 8.66 9.96
CA ALA A 195 11.28 10.06 10.29
C ALA A 195 10.31 10.54 11.37
N ASP A 196 10.82 11.26 12.37
CA ASP A 196 10.02 12.12 13.23
C ASP A 196 9.62 13.37 12.43
N VAL A 197 8.31 13.67 12.34
CA VAL A 197 7.80 14.82 11.58
C VAL A 197 8.33 16.15 12.11
N ALA A 198 8.61 16.25 13.42
CA ALA A 198 9.10 17.47 14.04
C ALA A 198 10.50 17.90 13.54
N ASP A 199 11.27 16.95 12.99
CA ASP A 199 12.62 17.20 12.46
C ASP A 199 12.63 17.80 11.04
N TYR A 200 11.46 17.94 10.40
CA TYR A 200 11.36 18.25 8.98
C TYR A 200 10.60 19.57 8.73
N SER A 201 11.09 20.36 7.77
CA SER A 201 10.35 21.51 7.25
C SER A 201 9.08 21.06 6.52
N ARG A 202 8.14 21.98 6.26
CA ARG A 202 6.95 21.67 5.46
C ARG A 202 7.30 21.13 4.07
N THR A 203 8.27 21.73 3.39
CA THR A 203 8.75 21.29 2.08
C THR A 203 9.35 19.88 2.15
N SER A 204 10.12 19.62 3.21
CA SER A 204 10.72 18.31 3.47
C SER A 204 9.66 17.24 3.73
N LEU A 205 8.62 17.56 4.51
CA LEU A 205 7.49 16.64 4.75
C LEU A 205 6.71 16.32 3.48
N GLU A 206 6.51 17.30 2.61
CA GLU A 206 5.89 17.07 1.30
C GLU A 206 6.72 16.11 0.46
N ALA A 207 8.04 16.33 0.38
CA ALA A 207 8.96 15.44 -0.34
C ALA A 207 8.95 14.01 0.24
N VAL A 208 9.00 13.87 1.58
CA VAL A 208 8.89 12.57 2.26
C VAL A 208 7.55 11.90 1.93
N GLY A 209 6.44 12.64 1.98
CA GLY A 209 5.13 12.14 1.60
C GLY A 209 5.10 11.58 0.19
N LEU A 210 5.64 12.31 -0.78
CA LEU A 210 5.71 11.86 -2.17
C LEU A 210 6.56 10.59 -2.33
N VAL A 211 7.71 10.51 -1.66
CA VAL A 211 8.56 9.28 -1.65
C VAL A 211 7.77 8.08 -1.09
N LEU A 212 7.11 8.24 0.05
CA LEU A 212 6.37 7.15 0.69
C LEU A 212 5.16 6.70 -0.14
N LEU A 213 4.44 7.64 -0.77
CA LEU A 213 3.35 7.33 -1.70
C LEU A 213 3.86 6.64 -2.98
N ALA A 214 5.05 7.02 -3.46
CA ALA A 214 5.69 6.38 -4.62
C ALA A 214 6.11 4.94 -4.35
N VAL A 215 6.68 4.69 -3.17
CA VAL A 215 7.03 3.34 -2.74
C VAL A 215 5.78 2.49 -2.51
N SER A 216 4.71 3.08 -1.96
CA SER A 216 3.41 2.40 -1.84
C SER A 216 2.81 2.01 -3.20
N ALA A 217 3.10 2.79 -4.25
CA ALA A 217 2.71 2.48 -5.62
C ALA A 217 3.57 1.38 -6.26
N SER A 218 4.80 1.20 -5.77
CA SER A 218 5.82 0.33 -6.39
C SER A 218 5.93 -1.03 -5.70
N VAL A 219 5.65 -1.08 -4.39
CA VAL A 219 5.72 -2.31 -3.58
C VAL A 219 4.31 -2.70 -3.16
N ARG A 220 3.88 -3.89 -3.60
CA ARG A 220 2.56 -4.44 -3.29
C ARG A 220 2.37 -4.58 -1.78
N SER A 221 1.14 -4.35 -1.33
CA SER A 221 0.75 -4.52 0.07
C SER A 221 1.53 -3.67 1.08
N ILE A 222 2.23 -2.62 0.65
CA ILE A 222 2.90 -1.65 1.54
C ILE A 222 2.25 -0.29 1.37
N LYS A 223 2.00 0.40 2.49
CA LYS A 223 1.51 1.77 2.52
C LYS A 223 2.40 2.67 3.36
N GLY A 224 2.66 3.85 2.83
CA GLY A 224 3.20 5.00 3.55
C GLY A 224 2.08 5.66 4.34
N LEU A 225 2.38 6.05 5.58
CA LEU A 225 1.42 6.66 6.47
C LEU A 225 2.10 7.56 7.50
N LEU A 226 1.29 8.33 8.24
CA LEU A 226 1.71 8.98 9.48
C LEU A 226 1.16 8.20 10.67
N VAL A 227 1.98 7.99 11.70
CA VAL A 227 1.54 7.45 12.99
C VAL A 227 1.80 8.44 14.10
N GLU A 228 0.97 8.40 15.14
CA GLU A 228 1.29 9.06 16.40
C GLU A 228 1.90 8.03 17.35
N ARG A 229 3.07 8.34 17.90
CA ARG A 229 3.76 7.53 18.90
C ARG A 229 4.32 8.43 19.98
N GLU A 230 3.95 8.15 21.23
CA GLU A 230 4.43 8.92 22.39
C GLU A 230 4.16 10.44 22.26
N GLY A 231 3.09 10.82 21.55
CA GLY A 231 2.71 12.21 21.29
C GLY A 231 3.48 12.88 20.15
N ALA A 232 4.35 12.16 19.43
CA ALA A 232 5.02 12.63 18.22
C ALA A 232 4.43 11.97 16.96
N GLU A 233 4.30 12.73 15.88
CA GLU A 233 3.89 12.21 14.58
C GLU A 233 5.12 11.70 13.82
N CYS A 234 5.10 10.47 13.31
CA CYS A 234 6.20 9.86 12.57
C CYS A 234 5.74 9.43 11.17
N ALA A 235 6.57 9.69 10.18
CA ALA A 235 6.42 9.11 8.85
C ALA A 235 6.91 7.67 8.85
N ALA A 236 6.07 6.74 8.41
CA ALA A 236 6.33 5.31 8.48
C ALA A 236 5.87 4.55 7.23
N LEU A 237 6.45 3.38 7.03
CA LEU A 237 5.93 2.34 6.14
C LEU A 237 5.24 1.26 6.95
N ALA A 238 4.13 0.72 6.44
CA ALA A 238 3.40 -0.35 7.09
C ALA A 238 2.86 -1.37 6.09
N THR A 239 2.61 -2.58 6.57
CA THR A 239 1.81 -3.57 5.83
C THR A 239 0.38 -3.05 5.63
N ALA A 240 -0.10 -3.08 4.40
CA ALA A 240 -1.48 -2.72 4.05
C ALA A 240 -2.44 -3.89 4.23
N ALA A 241 -1.99 -5.13 4.02
CA ALA A 241 -2.81 -6.31 4.17
C ALA A 241 -3.23 -6.54 5.64
N PRO A 242 -4.36 -7.22 5.88
CA PRO A 242 -4.72 -7.73 7.20
C PRO A 242 -3.61 -8.58 7.79
N TRP A 243 -3.65 -8.74 9.11
CA TRP A 243 -2.69 -9.61 9.79
C TRP A 243 -2.68 -11.02 9.15
N PRO A 244 -1.52 -11.50 8.70
CA PRO A 244 -1.42 -12.82 8.09
C PRO A 244 -1.81 -13.93 9.06
N ASN A 245 -2.59 -14.90 8.58
CA ASN A 245 -2.98 -16.10 9.34
C ASN A 245 -2.00 -17.28 9.13
N SER A 246 -0.96 -17.11 8.30
CA SER A 246 0.02 -18.14 7.99
C SER A 246 1.43 -17.58 7.90
N ALA A 247 2.43 -18.40 8.23
CA ALA A 247 3.84 -18.02 8.18
C ALA A 247 4.28 -17.61 6.76
N ALA A 248 3.74 -18.25 5.73
CA ALA A 248 4.04 -17.91 4.34
C ALA A 248 3.50 -16.52 3.95
N ALA A 249 2.29 -16.18 4.37
CA ALA A 249 1.72 -14.85 4.14
C ALA A 249 2.45 -13.78 4.96
N LEU A 250 2.86 -14.10 6.19
CA LEU A 250 3.69 -13.21 7.02
C LEU A 250 5.05 -12.95 6.39
N ASN A 251 5.74 -14.01 5.94
CA ASN A 251 7.03 -13.89 5.25
C ASN A 251 6.93 -12.98 4.02
N ARG A 252 5.88 -13.13 3.20
CA ARG A 252 5.64 -12.26 2.03
C ARG A 252 5.48 -10.79 2.45
N SER A 253 4.67 -10.52 3.47
CA SER A 253 4.43 -9.16 3.96
C SER A 253 5.69 -8.51 4.54
N LEU A 254 6.46 -9.25 5.35
CA LEU A 254 7.71 -8.76 5.93
C LEU A 254 8.81 -8.57 4.88
N SER A 255 8.91 -9.48 3.91
CA SER A 255 9.81 -9.34 2.76
C SER A 255 9.47 -8.09 1.93
N ALA A 256 8.19 -7.84 1.66
CA ALA A 256 7.74 -6.64 0.97
C ALA A 256 8.07 -5.37 1.76
N LEU A 257 7.88 -5.39 3.08
CA LEU A 257 8.22 -4.27 3.95
C LEU A 257 9.73 -4.01 3.96
N ALA A 258 10.56 -5.05 4.04
CA ALA A 258 12.01 -4.94 3.96
C ALA A 258 12.46 -4.32 2.63
N VAL A 259 11.90 -4.75 1.50
CA VAL A 259 12.18 -4.15 0.18
C VAL A 259 11.78 -2.67 0.13
N ALA A 260 10.59 -2.33 0.64
CA ALA A 260 10.13 -0.94 0.70
C ALA A 260 11.05 -0.07 1.57
N CYS A 261 11.49 -0.58 2.72
CA CYS A 261 12.44 0.11 3.60
C CYS A 261 13.79 0.30 2.90
N GLN A 262 14.32 -0.73 2.24
CA GLN A 262 15.57 -0.64 1.49
C GLN A 262 15.54 0.45 0.40
N ALA A 263 14.37 0.67 -0.21
CA ALA A 263 14.19 1.72 -1.21
C ALA A 263 14.28 3.15 -0.64
N VAL A 264 13.88 3.37 0.62
CA VAL A 264 13.69 4.74 1.15
C VAL A 264 14.55 5.11 2.36
N TRP A 265 15.18 4.15 3.04
CA TRP A 265 15.81 4.40 4.34
C TRP A 265 16.96 5.41 4.30
N ARG A 266 17.63 5.57 3.16
CA ARG A 266 18.65 6.62 2.95
C ARG A 266 18.04 7.92 2.44
N GLU A 267 17.00 7.83 1.63
CA GLU A 267 16.39 8.97 0.97
C GLU A 267 15.62 9.83 1.98
N VAL A 268 14.82 9.22 2.85
CA VAL A 268 14.00 9.95 3.83
C VAL A 268 14.85 10.83 4.75
N PRO A 269 15.92 10.35 5.41
CA PRO A 269 16.81 11.21 6.19
C PRO A 269 17.49 12.32 5.39
N ALA A 270 17.84 12.08 4.13
CA ALA A 270 18.48 13.09 3.27
C ALA A 270 17.52 14.25 2.95
N LEU A 271 16.21 13.99 2.89
CA LEU A 271 15.18 15.02 2.67
C LEU A 271 15.00 15.99 3.85
N ARG A 272 15.68 15.76 4.98
CA ARG A 272 15.81 16.76 6.04
C ARG A 272 16.49 18.04 5.54
N ASP A 273 17.36 17.93 4.54
CA ASP A 273 17.88 19.10 3.82
C ASP A 273 16.76 19.69 2.93
N GLU A 274 16.28 20.87 3.32
CA GLU A 274 15.19 21.55 2.61
C GLU A 274 15.54 21.86 1.14
N SER A 275 16.82 22.09 0.81
CA SER A 275 17.22 22.35 -0.57
C SER A 275 17.05 21.12 -1.46
N LEU A 276 17.40 19.94 -0.94
CA LEU A 276 17.18 18.66 -1.61
C LEU A 276 15.68 18.35 -1.72
N ALA A 277 14.93 18.57 -0.64
CA ALA A 277 13.47 18.38 -0.66
C ALA A 277 12.77 19.27 -1.69
N ARG A 278 13.16 20.55 -1.78
CA ARG A 278 12.62 21.48 -2.76
C ARG A 278 12.91 21.01 -4.19
N ALA A 279 14.17 20.64 -4.48
CA ALA A 279 14.55 20.11 -5.77
C ALA A 279 13.77 18.83 -6.13
N TYR A 280 13.51 17.98 -5.13
CA TYR A 280 12.69 16.77 -5.30
C TYR A 280 11.24 17.11 -5.68
N VAL A 281 10.58 18.00 -4.93
CA VAL A 281 9.19 18.42 -5.19
C VAL A 281 9.07 19.14 -6.53
N GLU A 282 10.00 20.04 -6.85
CA GLU A 282 10.04 20.72 -8.15
C GLU A 282 10.14 19.72 -9.30
N ARG A 283 11.06 18.76 -9.20
CA ARG A 283 11.22 17.69 -10.20
C ARG A 283 9.98 16.81 -10.31
N TRP A 284 9.28 16.56 -9.19
CA TRP A 284 8.05 15.78 -9.18
C TRP A 284 6.94 16.48 -9.97
N ASN A 285 6.84 17.81 -9.85
CA ASN A 285 5.81 18.64 -10.47
C ASN A 285 6.09 18.99 -11.94
N LEU A 286 7.28 18.67 -12.47
CA LEU A 286 7.56 18.90 -13.89
C LEU A 286 6.64 18.02 -14.76
N PRO A 287 5.92 18.62 -15.74
CA PRO A 287 5.11 17.86 -16.67
C PRO A 287 5.96 16.77 -17.31
N ARG A 288 5.59 15.51 -17.09
CA ARG A 288 6.34 14.41 -17.70
C ARG A 288 5.93 14.32 -19.16
N SER A 289 6.82 14.73 -20.06
CA SER A 289 6.59 14.61 -21.51
C SER A 289 6.13 13.19 -21.83
N SER A 290 4.97 13.10 -22.49
CA SER A 290 4.36 11.83 -22.92
C SER A 290 5.28 11.01 -23.83
N ASP A 291 6.30 11.63 -24.42
CA ASP A 291 7.24 10.98 -25.33
C ASP A 291 8.20 10.00 -24.62
N ASN A 292 8.44 10.15 -23.32
CA ASN A 292 9.32 9.21 -22.58
C ASN A 292 8.66 7.87 -22.23
N ARG A 293 7.35 7.69 -22.49
CA ARG A 293 6.68 6.39 -22.26
C ARG A 293 7.10 5.30 -23.24
N VAL A 294 7.55 5.67 -24.44
CA VAL A 294 7.96 4.69 -25.47
C VAL A 294 9.32 4.08 -25.14
N VAL A 295 10.25 4.87 -24.57
CA VAL A 295 11.64 4.46 -24.34
C VAL A 295 11.75 3.37 -23.26
N ASN A 296 11.03 3.51 -22.13
CA ASN A 296 11.10 2.51 -21.05
C ASN A 296 10.42 1.17 -21.36
N SER A 297 9.50 1.14 -22.34
CA SER A 297 8.87 -0.12 -22.77
C SER A 297 9.82 -1.02 -23.58
N ASN A 298 10.86 -0.42 -24.19
CA ASN A 298 11.88 -1.15 -24.93
C ASN A 298 13.01 -1.65 -24.01
N VAL A 299 13.40 -0.87 -22.99
CA VAL A 299 14.44 -1.28 -22.03
C VAL A 299 14.01 -2.52 -21.22
N ILE A 300 12.74 -2.61 -20.79
CA ILE A 300 12.22 -3.79 -20.08
C ILE A 300 12.11 -5.02 -21.01
N LYS A 301 11.89 -4.82 -22.32
CA LYS A 301 11.89 -5.90 -23.30
C LYS A 301 13.29 -6.43 -23.59
N GLU A 302 14.31 -5.57 -23.57
CA GLU A 302 15.70 -5.96 -23.80
C GLU A 302 16.30 -6.71 -22.60
N GLU A 303 15.96 -6.34 -21.36
CA GLU A 303 16.38 -7.10 -20.17
C GLU A 303 15.76 -8.50 -20.11
N HIS A 304 14.48 -8.64 -20.51
CA HIS A 304 13.83 -9.96 -20.62
C HIS A 304 14.41 -10.83 -21.74
N ALA A 305 14.93 -10.24 -22.83
CA ALA A 305 15.60 -10.98 -23.90
C ALA A 305 17.00 -11.48 -23.46
N CYS A 306 17.71 -10.69 -22.65
CA CYS A 306 19.02 -11.05 -22.12
C CYS A 306 18.95 -12.20 -21.11
N LEU A 307 17.91 -12.21 -20.25
CA LEU A 307 17.68 -13.27 -19.26
C LEU A 307 17.15 -14.59 -19.86
N GLN A 308 16.68 -14.62 -21.10
CA GLN A 308 16.28 -15.86 -21.79
C GLN A 308 17.42 -16.49 -22.63
N GLN A 309 18.60 -15.87 -22.67
CA GLN A 309 19.77 -16.38 -23.37
C GLN A 309 20.86 -16.94 -22.43
N GLN A 310 20.60 -17.00 -21.12
CA GLN A 310 21.44 -17.64 -20.11
C GLN A 310 20.77 -18.91 -19.58
#